data_AF-A0A0V0R6Z7-F1
#
_entry.id   AF-A0A0V0R6Z7-F1
#
_cell.length_a   1.000
_cell.length_b   1.000
_cell.length_c   1.000
_cell.angle_alpha   90.00
_cell.angle_beta   90.00
_cell.angle_gamma   90.00
#
_symmetry.space_group_name_H-M   'P 1'
#
loop_
_entity.id
_entity.type
_entity.pdbx_description
1 polymer ?
#
loop_
_entity_poly.entity_id
_entity_poly.type
_entity_poly.pdbx_seq_one_letter_code
_entity_poly.pdbx_strand_id
1 'polypeptide(L)'
;MEPFGANERNWTEEEKESITNLLKYDKHVPLKIAEQVYSAEVESAYFARAGALAGGILSAGAFYFPVVRNLPILRRSLVAALPGLYAYYWGQTTQEDAKWGKVFAAYQRWIVYHGQHQKLFV
;
A
#
# COMPACT_ATOMS: atom_id res chain seq x y z
N MET A 1 -14.56 20.41 -2.97
CA MET A 1 -13.43 19.92 -2.16
C MET A 1 -12.62 19.00 -3.05
N GLU A 2 -11.76 19.58 -3.89
CA GLU A 2 -10.65 18.78 -4.38
C GLU A 2 -9.76 18.52 -3.16
N PRO A 3 -9.43 17.26 -2.83
CA PRO A 3 -8.39 17.03 -1.86
C PRO A 3 -7.12 17.66 -2.44
N PHE A 4 -6.49 18.55 -1.67
CA PHE A 4 -5.06 18.83 -1.79
C PHE A 4 -4.32 17.55 -2.21
N GLY A 5 -3.43 17.51 -3.21
CA GLY A 5 -3.08 18.37 -4.34
C GLY A 5 -2.08 17.57 -5.20
N ALA A 6 -2.10 17.73 -6.53
CA ALA A 6 -1.41 16.85 -7.50
C ALA A 6 0.12 16.65 -7.28
N ASN A 7 0.78 17.44 -6.44
CA ASN A 7 2.19 17.30 -6.08
C ASN A 7 2.47 16.16 -5.09
N GLU A 8 1.49 15.74 -4.29
CA GLU A 8 1.66 14.73 -3.23
C GLU A 8 1.52 13.29 -3.76
N ARG A 9 1.11 13.15 -5.03
CA ARG A 9 1.21 11.90 -5.81
C ARG A 9 2.64 11.54 -6.22
N ASN A 10 3.60 12.48 -6.07
CA ASN A 10 4.98 12.33 -6.52
C ASN A 10 5.98 12.14 -5.37
N TRP A 11 5.51 11.94 -4.13
CA TRP A 11 6.42 11.70 -3.02
C TRP A 11 7.13 10.36 -3.19
N THR A 12 8.43 10.41 -2.99
CA THR A 12 9.30 9.23 -3.00
C THR A 12 9.01 8.34 -1.79
N GLU A 13 9.37 7.06 -1.88
CA GLU A 13 9.23 6.13 -0.75
C GLU A 13 9.95 6.61 0.51
N GLU A 14 11.12 7.26 0.34
CA GLU A 14 11.89 7.82 1.44
C GLU A 14 11.13 8.95 2.16
N GLU A 15 10.43 9.80 1.42
CA GLU A 15 9.61 10.88 1.99
C GLU A 15 8.40 10.32 2.74
N LYS A 16 7.71 9.32 2.14
CA LYS A 16 6.60 8.62 2.80
C LYS A 16 7.05 7.97 4.10
N GLU A 17 8.21 7.34 4.12
CA GLU A 17 8.77 6.68 5.29
C GLU A 17 9.16 7.70 6.37
N SER A 18 9.82 8.80 5.99
CA SER A 18 10.17 9.89 6.90
C SER A 18 8.94 10.47 7.62
N ILE A 19 7.88 10.75 6.87
CA ILE A 19 6.61 11.26 7.42
C ILE A 19 5.95 10.22 8.31
N THR A 20 5.95 8.95 7.91
CA THR A 20 5.38 7.86 8.72
C THR A 20 6.11 7.75 10.07
N ASN A 21 7.45 7.83 10.06
CA ASN A 21 8.26 7.75 11.27
C ASN A 21 8.08 8.97 12.17
N LEU A 22 7.98 10.17 11.58
CA LEU A 22 7.63 11.39 12.31
C LEU A 22 6.32 11.20 13.08
N LEU A 23 5.26 10.77 12.39
CA LEU A 23 3.93 10.62 12.99
C LEU A 23 3.84 9.50 14.03
N LYS A 24 4.72 8.51 13.99
CA LYS A 24 4.74 7.41 14.97
C LYS A 24 5.54 7.71 16.23
N TYR A 25 6.67 8.38 16.08
CA TYR A 25 7.70 8.40 17.11
C TYR A 25 8.00 9.80 17.65
N ASP A 26 7.56 10.87 16.98
CA ASP A 26 7.79 12.22 17.47
C ASP A 26 6.90 12.51 18.70
N LYS A 27 7.53 12.98 19.77
CA LYS A 27 6.89 13.27 21.06
C LYS A 27 5.85 14.39 21.01
N HIS A 28 5.87 15.23 19.98
CA HIS A 28 4.91 16.32 19.79
C HIS A 28 3.68 15.88 18.99
N VAL A 29 3.69 14.66 18.45
CA VAL A 29 2.53 14.10 17.75
C VAL A 29 1.52 13.59 18.77
N PRO A 30 0.25 14.03 18.72
CA PRO A 30 -0.80 13.50 19.58
C PRO A 30 -0.92 11.97 19.45
N LEU A 31 -1.08 11.28 20.58
CA LEU A 31 -1.16 9.81 20.63
C LEU A 31 -2.19 9.24 19.65
N LYS A 32 -3.34 9.93 19.51
CA LYS A 32 -4.43 9.56 18.59
C LYS A 32 -3.99 9.52 17.11
N ILE A 33 -3.05 10.36 16.71
CA ILE A 33 -2.51 10.39 15.34
C ILE A 33 -1.54 9.22 15.15
N ALA A 34 -0.67 8.96 16.13
CA ALA A 34 0.21 7.80 16.11
C ALA A 34 -0.59 6.49 16.04
N GLU A 35 -1.65 6.35 16.83
CA GLU A 35 -2.57 5.20 16.79
C GLU A 35 -3.20 4.99 15.40
N GLN A 36 -3.61 6.06 14.72
CA GLN A 36 -4.14 5.99 13.35
C GLN A 36 -3.11 5.48 12.34
N VAL A 37 -1.84 5.86 12.51
CA VAL A 37 -0.75 5.39 11.66
C VAL A 37 -0.46 3.90 11.93
N TYR A 38 -0.43 3.48 13.19
CA TYR A 38 -0.28 2.05 13.53
C TYR A 38 -1.46 1.20 13.02
N SER A 39 -2.69 1.68 13.16
CA SER A 39 -3.87 0.96 12.66
C SER A 39 -3.86 0.84 11.14
N ALA A 40 -3.42 1.88 10.43
CA ALA A 40 -3.27 1.85 8.97
C ALA A 40 -2.29 0.76 8.50
N GLU A 41 -1.20 0.51 9.24
CA GLU A 41 -0.26 -0.57 8.91
C GLU A 41 -0.85 -1.96 9.12
N VAL A 42 -1.56 -2.16 10.22
CA VAL A 42 -2.21 -3.44 10.51
C VAL A 42 -3.31 -3.73 9.48
N GLU A 43 -4.14 -2.73 9.18
CA GLU A 43 -5.24 -2.87 8.24
C GLU A 43 -4.75 -3.06 6.79
N SER A 44 -3.67 -2.40 6.40
CA SER A 44 -3.11 -2.53 5.05
C SER A 44 -2.43 -3.89 4.83
N ALA A 45 -1.82 -4.48 5.88
CA ALA A 45 -1.16 -5.78 5.79
C ALA A 45 -2.10 -6.93 5.34
N TYR A 46 -3.42 -6.79 5.54
CA TYR A 46 -4.40 -7.75 5.02
C TYR A 46 -4.40 -7.80 3.49
N PHE A 47 -4.15 -6.70 2.78
CA PHE A 47 -4.11 -6.68 1.32
C PHE A 47 -2.89 -7.42 0.76
N ALA A 48 -1.72 -7.31 1.39
CA ALA A 48 -0.55 -8.12 1.03
C ALA A 48 -0.83 -9.62 1.14
N ARG A 49 -1.43 -10.02 2.28
CA ARG A 49 -1.77 -11.42 2.54
C ARG A 49 -2.82 -11.92 1.55
N ALA A 50 -3.85 -11.11 1.28
CA ALA A 50 -4.88 -11.42 0.29
C ALA A 50 -4.28 -11.58 -1.11
N GLY A 51 -3.38 -10.67 -1.53
CA GLY A 51 -2.68 -10.76 -2.81
C GLY A 51 -1.79 -12.00 -2.93
N ALA A 52 -1.05 -12.35 -1.86
CA ALA A 52 -0.23 -13.56 -1.84
C ALA A 52 -1.08 -14.84 -1.92
N LEU A 53 -2.18 -14.90 -1.17
CA LEU A 53 -3.11 -16.03 -1.20
C LEU A 53 -3.80 -16.16 -2.57
N ALA A 54 -4.34 -15.06 -3.08
CA ALA A 54 -4.96 -15.01 -4.41
C ALA A 54 -3.95 -15.41 -5.49
N GLY A 55 -2.69 -14.95 -5.37
CA GLY A 55 -1.62 -15.32 -6.29
C GLY A 55 -1.33 -16.81 -6.28
N GLY A 56 -1.25 -17.44 -5.10
CA GLY A 56 -1.09 -18.89 -4.97
C GLY A 56 -2.24 -19.67 -5.62
N ILE A 57 -3.49 -19.25 -5.40
CA ILE A 57 -4.69 -19.87 -5.98
C ILE A 57 -4.68 -19.74 -7.51
N LEU A 58 -4.42 -18.54 -8.02
CA LEU A 58 -4.38 -18.27 -9.46
C LEU A 58 -3.25 -19.02 -10.15
N SER A 59 -2.07 -19.10 -9.54
CA SER A 59 -0.96 -19.90 -10.06
C SER A 59 -1.27 -21.39 -10.08
N ALA A 60 -1.87 -21.93 -9.02
CA ALA A 60 -2.31 -23.32 -9.01
C ALA A 60 -3.34 -23.59 -10.11
N GLY A 61 -4.36 -22.73 -10.24
CA GLY A 61 -5.38 -22.83 -11.28
C GLY A 61 -4.79 -22.78 -12.70
N ALA A 62 -3.88 -21.84 -12.95
CA ALA A 62 -3.19 -21.71 -14.23
C ALA A 62 -2.29 -22.91 -14.54
N PHE A 63 -1.64 -23.50 -13.53
CA PHE A 63 -0.84 -24.70 -13.71
C PHE A 63 -1.70 -25.87 -14.22
N TYR A 64 -2.90 -26.08 -13.71
CA TYR A 64 -3.78 -27.18 -14.13
C TYR A 64 -4.69 -26.87 -15.32
N PHE A 65 -4.63 -25.66 -15.85
CA PHE A 65 -5.48 -25.24 -16.97
C PHE A 65 -5.20 -26.09 -18.24
N PRO A 66 -6.23 -26.50 -19.01
CA PRO A 66 -6.08 -27.46 -20.12
C PRO A 66 -5.03 -27.07 -21.17
N VAL A 67 -4.92 -25.77 -21.47
CA VAL A 67 -3.95 -25.24 -22.45
C VAL A 67 -2.51 -25.32 -21.92
N VAL A 68 -2.32 -25.08 -20.62
CA VAL A 68 -1.01 -24.98 -19.96
C VAL A 68 -0.50 -26.35 -19.51
N ARG A 69 -1.41 -27.25 -19.12
CA ARG A 69 -1.15 -28.64 -18.72
C ARG A 69 -0.34 -29.45 -19.76
N ASN A 70 -0.53 -29.17 -21.04
CA ASN A 70 0.10 -29.91 -22.13
C ASN A 70 1.54 -29.42 -22.44
N LEU A 71 1.98 -28.34 -21.78
CA LEU A 71 3.33 -27.82 -21.95
C LEU A 71 4.35 -28.59 -21.08
N PRO A 72 5.63 -28.60 -21.47
CA PRO A 72 6.71 -29.10 -20.62
C PRO A 72 6.73 -28.40 -19.26
N ILE A 73 7.10 -29.13 -18.20
CA ILE A 73 6.96 -28.67 -16.81
C ILE A 73 7.63 -27.31 -16.52
N LEU A 74 8.77 -27.02 -17.15
CA LEU A 74 9.45 -25.73 -17.02
C LEU A 74 8.62 -24.58 -17.60
N ARG A 75 8.09 -24.75 -18.82
CA ARG A 75 7.22 -23.75 -19.47
C ARG A 75 5.90 -23.60 -18.72
N ARG A 76 5.35 -24.72 -18.25
CA ARG A 76 4.14 -24.77 -17.43
C ARG A 76 4.29 -23.95 -16.15
N SER A 77 5.42 -24.09 -15.46
CA SER A 77 5.71 -23.36 -14.22
C SER A 77 5.86 -21.86 -14.46
N LEU A 78 6.56 -21.46 -15.53
CA LEU A 78 6.70 -20.05 -15.89
C LEU A 78 5.36 -19.40 -16.22
N VAL A 79 4.53 -20.05 -17.05
CA VAL A 79 3.20 -19.53 -17.43
C VAL A 79 2.26 -19.47 -16.22
N ALA A 80 2.31 -20.48 -15.35
CA ALA A 80 1.52 -20.51 -14.13
C ALA A 80 1.96 -19.47 -13.09
N ALA A 81 3.23 -19.07 -13.08
CA ALA A 81 3.72 -18.03 -12.17
C ALA A 81 3.19 -16.63 -12.53
N LEU A 82 2.96 -16.33 -13.81
CA LEU A 82 2.53 -15.00 -14.27
C LEU A 82 1.28 -14.45 -13.56
N PRO A 83 0.13 -15.16 -13.51
CA PRO A 83 -1.05 -14.66 -12.82
C PRO A 83 -0.85 -14.55 -11.31
N GLY A 84 -0.02 -15.41 -10.72
CA GLY A 84 0.33 -15.33 -9.31
C GLY A 84 1.16 -14.09 -8.98
N LEU A 85 2.17 -13.80 -9.81
CA LEU A 85 2.99 -12.60 -9.70
C LEU A 85 2.15 -11.33 -9.86
N TYR A 86 1.20 -11.32 -10.82
CA TYR A 86 0.31 -10.19 -11.01
C TYR A 86 -0.54 -9.92 -9.76
N ALA A 87 -1.18 -10.95 -9.20
CA ALA A 87 -2.01 -10.79 -8.01
C ALA A 87 -1.20 -10.44 -6.75
N TYR A 88 0.02 -10.98 -6.64
CA TYR A 88 0.96 -10.59 -5.58
C TYR A 88 1.33 -9.12 -5.69
N TYR A 89 1.74 -8.67 -6.88
CA TYR A 89 2.09 -7.27 -7.13
C TYR A 89 0.90 -6.35 -6.85
N TRP A 90 -0.28 -6.70 -7.34
CA TRP A 90 -1.51 -5.95 -7.07
C TRP A 90 -1.82 -5.85 -5.57
N GLY A 91 -1.62 -6.93 -4.80
CA GLY A 91 -1.80 -6.91 -3.35
C GLY A 91 -0.80 -5.99 -2.64
N GLN A 92 0.45 -5.97 -3.10
CA GLN A 92 1.50 -5.08 -2.58
C GLN A 92 1.19 -3.61 -2.88
N THR A 93 0.85 -3.28 -4.13
CA THR A 93 0.51 -1.89 -4.50
C THR A 93 -0.73 -1.42 -3.75
N THR A 94 -1.76 -2.28 -3.63
CA THR A 94 -2.99 -1.92 -2.92
C THR A 94 -2.74 -1.76 -1.41
N GLN A 95 -1.87 -2.57 -0.81
CA GLN A 95 -1.44 -2.38 0.57
C GLN A 95 -0.79 -1.01 0.75
N GLU A 96 0.16 -0.68 -0.12
CA GLU A 96 0.91 0.58 -0.04
C GLU A 96 -0.03 1.79 -0.19
N ASP A 97 -0.89 1.78 -1.20
CA ASP A 97 -1.88 2.84 -1.45
C ASP A 97 -2.84 3.00 -0.25
N ALA A 98 -3.34 1.89 0.29
CA ALA A 98 -4.27 1.90 1.42
C ALA A 98 -3.60 2.38 2.72
N LYS A 99 -2.34 1.97 2.95
CA LYS A 99 -1.52 2.47 4.07
C LYS A 99 -1.32 3.97 3.91
N TRP A 100 -0.79 4.38 2.76
CA TRP A 100 -0.39 5.74 2.51
C TRP A 100 -1.56 6.71 2.57
N GLY A 101 -2.72 6.36 1.99
CA GLY A 101 -3.91 7.21 2.05
C GLY A 101 -4.35 7.57 3.48
N LYS A 102 -4.20 6.63 4.42
CA LYS A 102 -4.53 6.86 5.84
C LYS A 102 -3.44 7.65 6.57
N VAL A 103 -2.17 7.32 6.35
CA VAL A 103 -1.03 8.05 6.92
C VAL A 103 -1.04 9.50 6.45
N PHE A 104 -1.33 9.72 5.17
CA PHE A 104 -1.46 11.04 4.58
C PHE A 104 -2.60 11.85 5.20
N ALA A 105 -3.78 11.25 5.39
CA ALA A 105 -4.87 11.93 6.09
C ALA A 105 -4.51 12.30 7.54
N ALA A 106 -3.74 11.45 8.22
CA ALA A 106 -3.22 11.74 9.57
C ALA A 106 -2.19 12.88 9.55
N TYR A 107 -1.29 12.88 8.56
CA TYR A 107 -0.30 13.94 8.32
C TYR A 107 -0.97 15.30 8.08
N GLN A 108 -2.00 15.35 7.22
CA GLN A 108 -2.74 16.57 6.93
C GLN A 108 -3.36 17.17 8.21
N ARG A 109 -3.96 16.33 9.06
CA ARG A 109 -4.48 16.78 10.37
C ARG A 109 -3.38 17.32 11.27
N TRP A 110 -2.22 16.67 11.28
CA TRP A 110 -1.07 17.10 12.07
C TRP A 110 -0.55 18.47 11.61
N ILE A 111 -0.41 18.69 10.30
CA ILE A 111 -0.03 20.00 9.72
C ILE A 111 -1.04 21.07 10.12
N VAL A 112 -2.34 20.78 10.01
CA VAL A 112 -3.43 21.71 10.37
C VAL A 112 -3.41 22.05 11.86
N TYR A 113 -3.06 21.10 12.72
CA TYR A 113 -2.97 21.36 14.16
C TYR A 113 -1.77 22.26 14.52
N HIS A 114 -0.64 22.10 13.83
CA HIS A 114 0.63 22.78 14.17
C HIS A 114 0.85 24.11 13.44
N GLY A 115 -0.14 24.63 12.72
CA GLY A 115 0.02 25.90 11.99
C GLY A 115 1.06 25.85 10.86
N GLN A 116 1.57 24.66 10.50
CA GLN A 116 2.63 24.47 9.50
C GLN A 116 2.12 24.49 8.06
N HIS A 117 0.82 24.67 7.87
CA HIS A 117 0.23 24.97 6.58
C HIS A 117 0.67 26.40 6.24
N GLN A 118 1.56 26.55 5.26
CA GLN A 118 1.68 27.82 4.55
C GLN A 118 0.26 28.21 4.17
N LYS A 119 -0.28 29.30 4.75
CA LYS A 119 -1.66 29.80 4.61
C LYS A 119 -2.29 29.32 3.30
N LEU A 120 -3.02 28.20 3.39
CA LEU A 120 -3.86 27.73 2.31
C LEU A 120 -5.10 28.62 2.37
N PHE A 121 -5.02 29.72 1.62
CA PHE A 121 -6.16 30.59 1.40
C PHE A 121 -7.30 29.75 0.82
N VAL A 122 -8.45 29.92 1.46
CA VAL A 122 -9.78 29.36 1.14
C VAL A 122 -10.10 29.47 -0.34
#